data_AF-B8C9I4-F1
#
_entry.id   AF-B8C9I4-F1
#
_cell.length_a   1.000
_cell.length_b   1.000
_cell.length_c   1.000
_cell.angle_alpha   90.00
_cell.angle_beta   90.00
_cell.angle_gamma   90.00
#
_symmetry.space_group_name_H-M   'P 1'
#
loop_
_entity.id
_entity.type
_entity.pdbx_description
1 polymer ?
#
loop_
_entity_poly.entity_id
_entity_poly.type
_entity_poly.pdbx_seq_one_letter_code
_entity_poly.pdbx_strand_id
1 'polypeptide(L)'
;MEDTFVHCLKKQLQALNLCSSEEEYRSIAEAIASQDVFEASESYLQLVTSSLLEYFEETVSELGAKEAIRKIAVNTWGDDVVDGLGSFGCDDDNNHDDSDDEEEEDEEEDIEPEGDDYFIGKGECELCERTIKLTRHHLIPKSTWPRMKKRLLNAAPTIEAMNAVRSNKSIDNDIQEETQQVLQLKLEKALGTAKMDLTNLPASITQATIRCYLSQVCNLCRQCHSAVHRIHSEWELATEFNTIDRLLECEDVRKFGMWANKQRPGKFAINK
;
A
#
# COMPACT_ATOMS: atom_id res chain seq x y z
N MET A 1 -0.10 20.02 -34.50
CA MET A 1 -0.82 19.78 -33.24
C MET A 1 -1.45 18.39 -33.29
N GLU A 2 -2.22 18.07 -34.33
CA GLU A 2 -2.72 16.70 -34.58
C GLU A 2 -1.60 15.65 -34.70
N ASP A 3 -0.55 15.90 -35.49
CA ASP A 3 0.64 15.03 -35.56
C ASP A 3 1.36 14.85 -34.20
N THR A 4 1.30 15.87 -33.35
CA THR A 4 1.90 15.85 -32.00
C THR A 4 1.06 14.99 -31.07
N PHE A 5 -0.26 15.09 -31.16
CA PHE A 5 -1.22 14.28 -30.41
C PHE A 5 -1.10 12.79 -30.80
N VAL A 6 -1.08 12.49 -32.09
CA VAL A 6 -0.87 11.11 -32.61
C VAL A 6 0.47 10.55 -32.13
N HIS A 7 1.54 11.36 -32.15
CA HIS A 7 2.84 10.93 -31.65
C HIS A 7 2.85 10.65 -30.15
N CYS A 8 2.19 11.49 -29.35
CA CYS A 8 2.06 11.32 -27.90
C CYS A 8 1.18 10.11 -27.54
N LEU A 9 0.07 9.89 -28.26
CA LEU A 9 -0.81 8.75 -28.11
C LEU A 9 -0.07 7.44 -28.43
N LYS A 10 0.68 7.39 -29.55
CA LYS A 10 1.56 6.26 -29.87
C LYS A 10 2.52 5.93 -28.73
N LYS A 11 3.20 6.94 -28.19
CA LYS A 11 4.19 6.73 -27.11
C LYS A 11 3.56 6.20 -25.82
N GLN A 12 2.33 6.63 -25.51
CA GLN A 12 1.60 6.10 -24.35
C GLN A 12 1.12 4.67 -24.57
N LEU A 13 0.60 4.34 -25.76
CA LEU A 13 0.20 2.98 -26.08
C LEU A 13 1.39 1.99 -26.01
N GLN A 14 2.58 2.42 -26.47
CA GLN A 14 3.83 1.66 -26.31
C GLN A 14 4.21 1.45 -24.85
N ALA A 15 4.05 2.48 -23.99
CA ALA A 15 4.35 2.39 -22.56
C ALA A 15 3.40 1.42 -21.84
N LEU A 16 2.16 1.30 -22.32
CA LEU A 16 1.18 0.33 -21.83
C LEU A 16 1.38 -1.08 -22.41
N ASN A 17 2.29 -1.25 -23.39
CA ASN A 17 2.66 -2.51 -24.03
C ASN A 17 1.45 -3.31 -24.59
N LEU A 18 0.47 -2.60 -25.14
CA LEU A 18 -0.84 -3.15 -25.53
C LEU A 18 -0.87 -3.81 -26.91
N CYS A 19 0.15 -3.61 -27.75
CA CYS A 19 0.25 -4.20 -29.10
C CYS A 19 1.65 -4.74 -29.41
N SER A 20 1.73 -5.64 -30.40
CA SER A 20 2.95 -6.40 -30.72
C SER A 20 3.83 -5.72 -31.78
N SER A 21 3.32 -4.72 -32.51
CA SER A 21 4.07 -4.05 -33.57
C SER A 21 3.94 -2.51 -33.59
N GLU A 22 5.01 -1.85 -34.04
CA GLU A 22 5.09 -0.39 -34.18
C GLU A 22 4.08 0.22 -35.16
N GLU A 23 3.65 -0.57 -36.16
CA GLU A 23 2.70 -0.16 -37.19
C GLU A 23 1.25 -0.19 -36.68
N GLU A 24 0.91 -1.15 -35.81
CA GLU A 24 -0.39 -1.22 -35.12
C GLU A 24 -0.63 0.01 -34.26
N TYR A 25 0.34 0.40 -33.43
CA TYR A 25 0.23 1.58 -32.57
C TYR A 25 -0.01 2.87 -33.35
N ARG A 26 0.64 3.00 -34.51
CA ARG A 26 0.45 4.15 -35.39
C ARG A 26 -0.94 4.15 -36.01
N SER A 27 -1.39 3.01 -36.52
CA SER A 27 -2.72 2.88 -37.14
C SER A 27 -3.85 3.17 -36.15
N ILE A 28 -3.70 2.73 -34.90
CA ILE A 28 -4.68 2.97 -33.82
C ILE A 28 -4.69 4.45 -33.44
N ALA A 29 -3.52 5.05 -33.24
CA ALA A 29 -3.43 6.47 -32.89
C ALA A 29 -3.97 7.39 -34.00
N GLU A 30 -3.73 7.04 -35.27
CA GLU A 30 -4.30 7.77 -36.42
C GLU A 30 -5.82 7.58 -36.50
N ALA A 31 -6.34 6.37 -36.29
CA ALA A 31 -7.78 6.11 -36.30
C ALA A 31 -8.54 6.84 -35.19
N ILE A 32 -7.95 6.90 -33.99
CA ILE A 32 -8.52 7.62 -32.84
C ILE A 32 -8.46 9.15 -33.05
N ALA A 33 -7.38 9.67 -33.65
CA ALA A 33 -7.23 11.10 -33.88
C ALA A 33 -8.00 11.62 -35.12
N SER A 34 -8.36 10.75 -36.06
CA SER A 34 -9.07 11.14 -37.31
C SER A 34 -10.57 11.44 -37.12
N GLN A 35 -11.04 11.63 -35.88
CA GLN A 35 -12.44 11.95 -35.61
C GLN A 35 -12.71 13.43 -35.88
N ASP A 36 -13.84 13.73 -36.54
CA ASP A 36 -14.10 14.91 -37.41
C ASP A 36 -13.89 16.32 -36.82
N VAL A 37 -13.53 16.49 -35.54
CA VAL A 37 -13.17 17.79 -34.96
C VAL A 37 -12.00 17.64 -33.97
N PHE A 38 -10.77 17.93 -34.42
CA PHE A 38 -9.59 18.00 -33.55
C PHE A 38 -9.56 19.33 -32.78
N GLU A 39 -10.10 19.33 -31.56
CA GLU A 39 -10.10 20.48 -30.67
C GLU A 39 -9.86 20.08 -29.21
N ALA A 40 -9.33 21.02 -28.42
CA ALA A 40 -9.24 20.85 -26.98
C ALA A 40 -10.65 21.06 -26.40
N SER A 41 -11.47 20.00 -26.40
CA SER A 41 -12.80 19.99 -25.79
C SER A 41 -13.02 18.72 -24.96
N GLU A 42 -13.82 18.85 -23.92
CA GLU A 42 -14.21 17.73 -23.06
C GLU A 42 -14.86 16.60 -23.87
N SER A 43 -15.71 16.96 -24.82
CA SER A 43 -16.38 16.00 -25.73
C SER A 43 -15.40 15.25 -26.63
N TYR A 44 -14.35 15.93 -27.11
CA TYR A 44 -13.31 15.28 -27.92
C TYR A 44 -12.49 14.29 -27.07
N LEU A 45 -12.08 14.67 -25.86
CA LEU A 45 -11.33 13.78 -24.96
C LEU A 45 -12.18 12.57 -24.51
N GLN A 46 -13.48 12.76 -24.28
CA GLN A 46 -14.40 11.66 -23.95
C GLN A 46 -14.52 10.67 -25.13
N LEU A 47 -14.66 11.20 -26.34
CA LEU A 47 -14.78 10.38 -27.55
C LEU A 47 -13.51 9.55 -27.81
N VAL A 48 -12.34 10.17 -27.64
CA VAL A 48 -11.03 9.51 -27.71
C VAL A 48 -10.90 8.43 -26.64
N THR A 49 -11.34 8.69 -25.41
CA THR A 49 -11.32 7.73 -24.30
C THR A 49 -12.22 6.53 -24.58
N SER A 50 -13.45 6.75 -25.05
CA SER A 50 -14.37 5.68 -25.43
C SER A 50 -13.82 4.83 -26.58
N SER A 51 -13.21 5.47 -27.59
CA SER A 51 -12.60 4.77 -28.72
C SER A 51 -11.41 3.93 -28.30
N LEU A 52 -10.64 4.40 -27.31
CA LEU A 52 -9.55 3.63 -26.70
C LEU A 52 -10.10 2.40 -25.97
N LEU A 53 -11.16 2.56 -25.18
CA LEU A 53 -11.78 1.45 -24.44
C LEU A 53 -12.40 0.41 -25.38
N GLU A 54 -13.07 0.83 -26.45
CA GLU A 54 -13.64 -0.07 -27.48
C GLU A 54 -12.53 -0.89 -28.19
N TYR A 55 -11.36 -0.28 -28.42
CA TYR A 55 -10.26 -1.00 -29.07
C TYR A 55 -9.57 -2.03 -28.15
N PHE A 56 -9.64 -1.82 -26.84
CA PHE A 56 -8.84 -2.53 -25.84
C PHE A 56 -9.68 -3.23 -24.76
N GLU A 57 -10.96 -3.48 -25.03
CA GLU A 57 -11.94 -4.14 -24.14
C GLU A 57 -11.26 -5.30 -23.39
N GLU A 58 -11.13 -5.17 -22.06
CA GLU A 58 -10.48 -6.08 -21.09
C GLU A 58 -9.01 -5.79 -20.68
N THR A 59 -8.27 -4.91 -21.35
CA THR A 59 -6.84 -4.65 -21.02
C THR A 59 -6.56 -3.32 -20.32
N VAL A 60 -7.46 -2.34 -20.46
CA VAL A 60 -7.30 -0.99 -19.91
C VAL A 60 -8.56 -0.63 -19.14
N SER A 61 -8.41 -0.21 -17.88
CA SER A 61 -9.55 0.28 -17.09
C SER A 61 -9.96 1.68 -17.57
N GLU A 62 -11.24 2.05 -17.38
CA GLU A 62 -11.76 3.38 -17.74
C GLU A 62 -10.93 4.51 -17.09
N LEU A 63 -10.54 4.33 -15.83
CA LEU A 63 -9.69 5.28 -15.12
C LEU A 63 -8.28 5.39 -15.75
N GLY A 64 -7.69 4.25 -16.13
CA GLY A 64 -6.40 4.23 -16.81
C GLY A 64 -6.42 4.89 -18.19
N ALA A 65 -7.53 4.71 -18.93
CA ALA A 65 -7.74 5.37 -20.21
C ALA A 65 -7.86 6.89 -20.05
N LYS A 66 -8.69 7.37 -19.13
CA LYS A 66 -8.86 8.81 -18.83
C LYS A 66 -7.54 9.47 -18.45
N GLU A 67 -6.75 8.84 -17.58
CA GLU A 67 -5.45 9.36 -17.14
C GLU A 67 -4.41 9.40 -18.27
N ALA A 68 -4.39 8.39 -19.14
CA ALA A 68 -3.52 8.38 -20.31
C ALA A 68 -3.88 9.51 -21.28
N ILE A 69 -5.17 9.70 -21.56
CA ILE A 69 -5.67 10.77 -22.44
C ILE A 69 -5.42 12.16 -21.85
N ARG A 70 -5.63 12.35 -20.54
CA ARG A 70 -5.30 13.59 -19.81
C ARG A 70 -3.82 13.95 -19.97
N LYS A 71 -2.90 13.00 -19.75
CA LYS A 71 -1.46 13.22 -19.95
C LYS A 71 -1.12 13.61 -21.38
N ILE A 72 -1.80 13.04 -22.37
CA ILE A 72 -1.59 13.39 -23.79
C ILE A 72 -2.13 14.80 -24.07
N ALA A 73 -3.29 15.14 -23.52
CA ALA A 73 -3.91 16.44 -23.67
C ALA A 73 -3.01 17.56 -23.08
N VAL A 74 -2.48 17.37 -21.87
CA VAL A 74 -1.57 18.35 -21.22
C VAL A 74 -0.32 18.56 -22.07
N ASN A 75 0.24 17.49 -22.62
CA ASN A 75 1.43 17.59 -23.48
C ASN A 75 1.13 18.21 -24.85
N THR A 76 -0.11 18.18 -25.33
CA THR A 76 -0.49 18.65 -26.67
C THR A 76 -0.97 20.10 -26.65
N TRP A 77 -1.81 20.46 -25.68
CA TRP A 77 -2.45 21.77 -25.58
C TRP A 77 -1.99 22.62 -24.40
N GLY A 78 -1.22 22.05 -23.47
CA GLY A 78 -0.75 22.71 -22.26
C GLY A 78 -1.70 22.53 -21.07
N ASP A 79 -1.12 22.61 -19.88
CA ASP A 79 -1.80 22.41 -18.58
C ASP A 79 -2.97 23.40 -18.42
N ASP A 80 -2.72 24.68 -18.67
CA ASP A 80 -3.72 25.77 -18.55
C ASP A 80 -4.97 25.55 -19.43
N VAL A 81 -4.82 24.86 -20.56
CA VAL A 81 -5.94 24.58 -21.48
C VAL A 81 -6.73 23.37 -20.99
N VAL A 82 -6.06 22.34 -20.48
CA VAL A 82 -6.71 21.10 -20.01
C VAL A 82 -7.43 21.32 -18.69
N ASP A 83 -6.85 22.10 -17.78
CA ASP A 83 -7.51 22.50 -16.52
C ASP A 83 -8.76 23.38 -16.77
N GLY A 84 -8.79 24.08 -17.91
CA GLY A 84 -9.94 24.90 -18.33
C GLY A 84 -11.12 24.10 -18.91
N LEU A 85 -10.96 22.80 -19.19
CA LEU A 85 -11.98 21.94 -19.80
C LEU A 85 -12.94 21.27 -18.80
N GLY A 86 -12.91 21.69 -17.53
CA GLY A 86 -13.69 21.04 -16.47
C GLY A 86 -13.08 19.70 -16.06
N SER A 87 -13.76 18.98 -15.16
CA SER A 87 -13.25 17.75 -14.51
C SER A 87 -13.17 16.54 -15.46
N PHE A 88 -12.37 16.66 -16.50
CA PHE A 88 -11.99 15.53 -17.35
C PHE A 88 -10.93 14.70 -16.62
N GLY A 89 -11.33 14.00 -15.57
CA GLY A 89 -10.48 13.11 -14.75
C GLY A 89 -9.93 13.68 -13.44
N CYS A 90 -10.62 14.61 -12.79
CA CYS A 90 -10.26 15.04 -11.44
C CYS A 90 -11.48 15.05 -10.53
N ASP A 91 -11.74 13.91 -9.91
CA ASP A 91 -12.38 13.90 -8.60
C ASP A 91 -11.38 14.59 -7.65
N ASP A 92 -11.44 15.92 -7.63
CA ASP A 92 -10.61 16.81 -6.82
C ASP A 92 -11.44 17.24 -5.61
N ASP A 93 -11.61 16.33 -4.66
CA ASP A 93 -12.10 16.63 -3.32
C ASP A 93 -10.99 17.30 -2.49
N ASN A 94 -10.66 18.54 -2.83
CA ASN A 94 -9.86 19.42 -1.96
C ASN A 94 -10.25 20.89 -2.08
N ASN A 95 -11.50 21.23 -1.71
CA ASN A 95 -11.81 22.38 -0.86
C ASN A 95 -13.33 22.53 -0.64
N HIS A 96 -13.86 22.09 0.51
CA HIS A 96 -14.75 22.98 1.26
C HIS A 96 -14.81 22.67 2.76
N ASP A 97 -14.83 23.77 3.49
CA ASP A 97 -15.20 23.98 4.88
C ASP A 97 -16.63 23.46 5.16
N ASP A 98 -16.86 23.05 6.41
CA ASP A 98 -18.12 22.66 7.07
C ASP A 98 -19.41 22.67 6.20
N SER A 99 -19.97 21.48 5.91
CA SER A 99 -21.37 21.07 6.20
C SER A 99 -21.80 19.84 5.38
N ASP A 100 -22.26 18.80 6.10
CA ASP A 100 -23.16 17.71 5.70
C ASP A 100 -22.89 16.87 4.43
N ASP A 101 -22.71 15.55 4.68
CA ASP A 101 -23.11 14.38 3.88
C ASP A 101 -22.94 14.43 2.35
N GLU A 102 -22.01 13.64 1.81
CA GLU A 102 -22.30 12.62 0.79
C GLU A 102 -21.12 11.63 0.63
N GLU A 103 -21.48 10.38 0.37
CA GLU A 103 -20.77 9.12 0.58
C GLU A 103 -19.60 8.86 -0.41
N GLU A 104 -18.39 8.59 0.09
CA GLU A 104 -17.30 7.99 -0.69
C GLU A 104 -17.57 6.48 -0.88
N GLU A 105 -17.87 6.04 -2.11
CA GLU A 105 -17.91 4.61 -2.47
C GLU A 105 -16.49 4.10 -2.75
N ASP A 106 -15.76 3.77 -1.69
CA ASP A 106 -14.50 3.01 -1.79
C ASP A 106 -14.77 1.51 -1.99
N GLU A 107 -14.08 0.98 -3.00
CA GLU A 107 -14.04 -0.41 -3.46
C GLU A 107 -13.94 -1.44 -2.32
N GLU A 108 -14.94 -2.32 -2.21
CA GLU A 108 -15.03 -3.44 -1.25
C GLU A 108 -14.25 -3.19 0.05
N GLU A 109 -14.76 -2.28 0.88
CA GLU A 109 -14.46 -2.33 2.29
C GLU A 109 -14.90 -3.71 2.81
N ASP A 110 -13.92 -4.60 3.06
CA ASP A 110 -14.01 -5.44 4.23
C ASP A 110 -14.35 -4.49 5.38
N ILE A 111 -15.64 -4.37 5.71
CA ILE A 111 -16.14 -3.64 6.87
C ILE A 111 -15.59 -4.40 8.08
N GLU A 112 -14.31 -4.19 8.37
CA GLU A 112 -13.74 -4.51 9.64
C GLU A 112 -14.31 -3.47 10.59
N PRO A 113 -15.16 -3.89 11.54
CA PRO A 113 -15.97 -2.99 12.34
C PRO A 113 -15.11 -1.86 12.92
N GLU A 114 -15.57 -0.62 12.74
CA GLU A 114 -14.90 0.57 13.25
C GLU A 114 -14.60 0.43 14.75
N GLY A 115 -13.31 0.28 15.06
CA GLY A 115 -12.81 0.14 16.43
C GLY A 115 -11.77 -0.98 16.57
N ASP A 116 -10.55 -0.60 16.93
CA ASP A 116 -9.49 -1.55 17.35
C ASP A 116 -9.84 -2.29 18.66
N ASP A 117 -10.93 -1.91 19.32
CA ASP A 117 -11.47 -2.55 20.51
C ASP A 117 -12.62 -3.54 20.24
N TYR A 118 -12.93 -3.81 18.97
CA TYR A 118 -13.94 -4.80 18.60
C TYR A 118 -13.56 -6.19 19.08
N PHE A 119 -14.51 -6.82 19.76
CA PHE A 119 -14.36 -8.14 20.37
C PHE A 119 -14.34 -9.21 19.28
N ILE A 120 -13.16 -9.74 18.93
CA ILE A 120 -13.03 -10.75 17.85
C ILE A 120 -13.67 -12.09 18.27
N GLY A 121 -13.57 -12.46 19.55
CA GLY A 121 -14.08 -13.75 20.00
C GLY A 121 -13.45 -14.30 21.29
N LYS A 122 -13.83 -15.53 21.63
CA LYS A 122 -13.36 -16.26 22.80
C LYS A 122 -12.08 -17.02 22.42
N GLY A 123 -10.96 -16.77 23.10
CA GLY A 123 -9.71 -17.43 22.79
C GLY A 123 -8.66 -17.24 23.87
N GLU A 124 -7.43 -17.66 23.59
CA GLU A 124 -6.26 -17.46 24.45
C GLU A 124 -5.52 -16.18 24.06
N CYS A 125 -5.23 -15.33 25.04
CA CYS A 125 -4.47 -14.10 24.81
C CYS A 125 -2.99 -14.42 24.55
N GLU A 126 -2.45 -13.95 23.42
CA GLU A 126 -1.07 -14.25 22.99
C GLU A 126 0.03 -13.66 23.90
N LEU A 127 -0.31 -12.74 24.82
CA LEU A 127 0.65 -12.18 25.79
C LEU A 127 0.53 -12.74 27.22
N CYS A 128 -0.66 -13.17 27.63
CA CYS A 128 -0.89 -13.60 29.02
C CYS A 128 -1.48 -15.00 29.14
N GLU A 129 -1.72 -15.68 28.02
CA GLU A 129 -2.18 -17.08 27.94
C GLU A 129 -3.54 -17.32 28.63
N ARG A 130 -4.28 -16.26 28.95
CA ARG A 130 -5.61 -16.38 29.54
C ARG A 130 -6.64 -16.68 28.47
N THR A 131 -7.47 -17.68 28.72
CA THR A 131 -8.70 -17.92 27.96
C THR A 131 -9.77 -16.90 28.35
N ILE A 132 -9.92 -15.84 27.56
CA ILE A 132 -10.73 -14.67 27.88
C ILE A 132 -11.29 -14.03 26.61
N LYS A 133 -12.09 -12.99 26.77
CA LYS A 133 -12.48 -12.13 25.67
C LYS A 133 -11.26 -11.38 25.08
N LEU A 134 -11.01 -11.52 23.78
CA LEU A 134 -9.90 -10.90 23.04
C LEU A 134 -10.34 -9.74 22.14
N THR A 135 -9.42 -8.82 21.89
CA THR A 135 -9.50 -7.72 20.92
C THR A 135 -8.41 -7.89 19.87
N ARG A 136 -8.62 -7.28 18.71
CA ARG A 136 -7.59 -7.16 17.67
C ARG A 136 -6.52 -6.18 18.15
N HIS A 137 -5.26 -6.50 17.96
CA HIS A 137 -4.19 -5.53 18.14
C HIS A 137 -3.30 -5.56 16.89
N HIS A 138 -3.17 -4.42 16.23
CA HIS A 138 -2.29 -4.30 15.08
C HIS A 138 -0.85 -4.24 15.58
N LEU A 139 -0.02 -5.20 15.15
CA LEU A 139 1.40 -5.25 15.52
C LEU A 139 2.15 -4.02 14.99
N ILE A 140 1.71 -3.50 13.85
CA ILE A 140 2.13 -2.21 13.31
C ILE A 140 0.92 -1.28 13.37
N PRO A 141 0.89 -0.30 14.29
CA PRO A 141 -0.28 0.57 14.46
C PRO A 141 -0.63 1.35 13.18
N LYS A 142 -1.94 1.44 12.86
CA LYS A 142 -2.45 2.10 11.64
C LYS A 142 -1.95 3.54 11.46
N SER A 143 -1.83 4.28 12.56
CA SER A 143 -1.28 5.64 12.58
C SER A 143 0.16 5.73 12.03
N THR A 144 0.92 4.64 12.08
CA THR A 144 2.30 4.57 11.59
C THR A 144 2.41 4.12 10.14
N TRP A 145 1.33 3.62 9.53
CA TRP A 145 1.35 3.01 8.19
C TRP A 145 1.85 3.94 7.09
N PRO A 146 1.43 5.22 6.98
CA PRO A 146 1.91 6.10 5.93
C PRO A 146 3.44 6.26 5.95
N ARG A 147 4.01 6.38 7.17
CA ARG A 147 5.44 6.52 7.37
C ARG A 147 6.20 5.22 7.10
N MET A 148 5.65 4.09 7.54
CA MET A 148 6.25 2.77 7.30
C MET A 148 6.21 2.39 5.81
N LYS A 149 5.09 2.61 5.12
CA LYS A 149 4.94 2.39 3.67
C LYS A 149 6.04 3.09 2.89
N LYS A 150 6.27 4.39 3.18
CA LYS A 150 7.35 5.17 2.54
C LYS A 150 8.74 4.56 2.80
N ARG A 151 9.02 4.12 4.03
CA ARG A 151 10.31 3.49 4.37
C ARG A 151 10.51 2.15 3.66
N LEU A 152 9.47 1.32 3.59
CA LEU A 152 9.50 0.02 2.91
C LEU A 152 9.74 0.18 1.40
N LEU A 153 9.04 1.12 0.76
CA LEU A 153 9.24 1.42 -0.66
C LEU A 153 10.68 1.90 -0.94
N ASN A 154 11.21 2.78 -0.09
CA ASN A 154 12.59 3.24 -0.22
C ASN A 154 13.63 2.13 0.02
N ALA A 155 13.30 1.15 0.87
CA ALA A 155 14.16 0.01 1.17
C ALA A 155 14.09 -1.09 0.10
N ALA A 156 13.06 -1.11 -0.76
CA ALA A 156 12.79 -2.15 -1.74
C ALA A 156 14.03 -2.60 -2.55
N PRO A 157 14.84 -1.70 -3.14
CA PRO A 157 16.01 -2.13 -3.92
C PRO A 157 17.05 -2.88 -3.08
N THR A 158 17.17 -2.51 -1.80
CA THR A 158 18.12 -3.16 -0.88
C THR A 158 17.59 -4.53 -0.43
N ILE A 159 16.27 -4.67 -0.28
CA ILE A 159 15.60 -5.94 0.07
C ILE A 159 15.77 -6.94 -1.07
N GLU A 160 15.52 -6.51 -2.31
CA GLU A 160 15.71 -7.32 -3.51
C GLU A 160 17.17 -7.75 -3.67
N ALA A 161 18.12 -6.83 -3.46
CA ALA A 161 19.54 -7.16 -3.46
C ALA A 161 19.90 -8.19 -2.38
N MET A 162 19.36 -8.06 -1.17
CA MET A 162 19.60 -9.01 -0.07
C MET A 162 19.08 -10.41 -0.41
N ASN A 163 17.89 -10.50 -1.00
CA ASN A 163 17.30 -11.78 -1.42
C ASN A 163 18.06 -12.42 -2.59
N ALA A 164 18.53 -11.63 -3.55
CA ALA A 164 19.37 -12.09 -4.64
C ALA A 164 20.70 -12.67 -4.13
N VAL A 165 21.34 -12.01 -3.17
CA VAL A 165 22.58 -12.49 -2.53
C VAL A 165 22.34 -13.77 -1.73
N ARG A 166 21.24 -13.87 -0.96
CA ARG A 166 20.88 -15.09 -0.22
C ARG A 166 20.63 -16.29 -1.12
N SER A 167 20.07 -16.06 -2.30
CA SER A 167 19.71 -17.13 -3.25
C SER A 167 20.88 -17.60 -4.13
N ASN A 168 21.96 -16.82 -4.23
CA ASN A 168 23.08 -17.13 -5.10
C ASN A 168 24.10 -18.07 -4.43
N LYS A 169 23.95 -19.38 -4.68
CA LYS A 169 24.83 -20.44 -4.14
C LYS A 169 26.21 -20.52 -4.81
N SER A 170 26.49 -19.67 -5.81
CA SER A 170 27.73 -19.74 -6.61
C SER A 170 28.84 -18.81 -6.11
N ILE A 171 28.57 -18.01 -5.07
CA ILE A 171 29.51 -17.06 -4.48
C ILE A 171 30.23 -17.75 -3.31
N ASP A 172 31.50 -17.40 -3.09
CA ASP A 172 32.22 -17.78 -1.88
C ASP A 172 31.46 -17.34 -0.62
N ASN A 173 31.32 -18.23 0.36
CA ASN A 173 30.52 -17.99 1.57
C ASN A 173 30.98 -16.74 2.33
N ASP A 174 32.30 -16.47 2.37
CA ASP A 174 32.84 -15.31 3.10
C ASP A 174 32.44 -13.99 2.42
N ILE A 175 32.47 -13.95 1.09
CA ILE A 175 32.04 -12.80 0.28
C ILE A 175 30.52 -12.60 0.39
N GLN A 176 29.78 -13.70 0.41
CA GLN A 176 28.33 -13.69 0.56
C GLN A 176 27.91 -13.15 1.93
N GLU A 177 28.62 -13.51 3.01
CA GLU A 177 28.34 -13.04 4.37
C GLU A 177 28.68 -11.55 4.54
N GLU A 178 29.84 -11.09 4.04
CA GLU A 178 30.23 -9.68 4.07
C GLU A 178 29.25 -8.79 3.29
N THR A 179 28.80 -9.26 2.12
CA THR A 179 27.79 -8.57 1.31
C THR A 179 26.44 -8.50 2.02
N GLN A 180 26.00 -9.58 2.68
CA GLN A 180 24.76 -9.59 3.47
C GLN A 180 24.82 -8.60 4.62
N GLN A 181 25.96 -8.53 5.32
CA GLN A 181 26.12 -7.61 6.45
C GLN A 181 26.06 -6.14 6.02
N VAL A 182 26.66 -5.79 4.87
CA VAL A 182 26.57 -4.43 4.30
C VAL A 182 25.13 -4.09 3.90
N LEU A 183 24.41 -5.02 3.28
CA LEU A 183 23.01 -4.82 2.89
C LEU A 183 22.10 -4.68 4.11
N GLN A 184 22.33 -5.48 5.15
CA GLN A 184 21.62 -5.38 6.42
C GLN A 184 21.77 -3.98 7.04
N LEU A 185 23.00 -3.45 7.15
CA LEU A 185 23.24 -2.10 7.68
C LEU A 185 22.53 -1.01 6.86
N LYS A 186 22.48 -1.17 5.53
CA LYS A 186 21.74 -0.25 4.64
C LYS A 186 20.24 -0.32 4.91
N LEU A 187 19.68 -1.51 5.13
CA LEU A 187 18.27 -1.70 5.47
C LEU A 187 17.93 -1.07 6.81
N GLU A 188 18.73 -1.31 7.84
CA GLU A 188 18.54 -0.72 9.18
C GLU A 188 18.52 0.81 9.10
N LYS A 189 19.38 1.40 8.27
CA LYS A 189 19.40 2.85 8.04
C LYS A 189 18.18 3.36 7.28
N ALA A 190 17.71 2.63 6.25
CA ALA A 190 16.54 3.00 5.45
C ALA A 190 15.24 2.88 6.24
N LEU A 191 15.11 1.80 7.03
CA LEU A 191 13.97 1.52 7.89
C LEU A 191 14.07 2.27 9.22
N GLY A 192 15.24 2.80 9.55
CA GLY A 192 15.52 3.66 10.70
C GLY A 192 15.36 2.95 12.05
N THR A 193 15.71 1.67 12.10
CA THR A 193 15.71 0.81 13.29
C THR A 193 16.68 -0.34 13.06
N ALA A 194 17.48 -0.66 14.08
CA ALA A 194 18.44 -1.76 14.07
C ALA A 194 17.82 -3.09 14.55
N LYS A 195 16.57 -3.07 15.06
CA LYS A 195 15.92 -4.24 15.66
C LYS A 195 14.74 -4.78 14.85
N MET A 196 14.37 -4.11 13.77
CA MET A 196 13.30 -4.58 12.90
C MET A 196 13.65 -5.96 12.37
N ASP A 197 12.74 -6.89 12.57
CA ASP A 197 12.94 -8.26 12.13
C ASP A 197 12.84 -8.35 10.61
N LEU A 198 14.00 -8.32 9.96
CA LEU A 198 14.14 -8.42 8.50
C LEU A 198 13.81 -9.83 7.97
N THR A 199 13.67 -10.84 8.84
CA THR A 199 13.34 -12.21 8.42
C THR A 199 11.88 -12.35 8.00
N ASN A 200 11.01 -11.49 8.55
CA ASN A 200 9.57 -11.47 8.27
C ASN A 200 9.17 -10.44 7.20
N LEU A 201 10.15 -9.81 6.55
CA LEU A 201 9.91 -8.86 5.47
C LEU A 201 9.59 -9.58 4.15
N PRO A 202 8.62 -9.11 3.35
CA PRO A 202 8.28 -9.77 2.10
C PRO A 202 9.46 -9.76 1.12
N ALA A 203 9.61 -10.86 0.35
CA ALA A 203 10.74 -11.06 -0.54
C ALA A 203 10.79 -10.07 -1.72
N SER A 204 9.62 -9.56 -2.12
CA SER A 204 9.45 -8.50 -3.11
C SER A 204 8.52 -7.45 -2.52
N ILE A 205 8.87 -6.19 -2.69
CA ILE A 205 8.09 -5.07 -2.17
C ILE A 205 7.14 -4.58 -3.25
N THR A 206 5.87 -4.86 -3.04
CA THR A 206 4.73 -4.47 -3.88
C THR A 206 3.67 -3.83 -2.99
N GLN A 207 2.70 -3.14 -3.60
CA GLN A 207 1.60 -2.53 -2.83
C GLN A 207 0.83 -3.58 -1.99
N ALA A 208 0.58 -4.76 -2.56
CA ALA A 208 -0.12 -5.86 -1.88
C ALA A 208 0.70 -6.46 -0.72
N THR A 209 2.00 -6.69 -0.92
CA THR A 209 2.87 -7.25 0.14
C THR A 209 3.08 -6.27 1.28
N ILE A 210 3.18 -4.96 0.98
CA ILE A 210 3.22 -3.92 2.02
C ILE A 210 1.91 -3.90 2.81
N ARG A 211 0.75 -3.94 2.14
CA ARG A 211 -0.56 -4.00 2.82
C ARG A 211 -0.63 -5.18 3.77
N CYS A 212 -0.30 -6.38 3.29
CA CYS A 212 -0.29 -7.61 4.11
C CYS A 212 0.67 -7.53 5.31
N TYR A 213 1.86 -6.96 5.11
CA TYR A 213 2.84 -6.78 6.18
C TYR A 213 2.34 -5.79 7.26
N LEU A 214 1.77 -4.65 6.85
CA LEU A 214 1.27 -3.63 7.77
C LEU A 214 -0.02 -4.06 8.50
N SER A 215 -0.84 -4.90 7.87
CA SER A 215 -2.09 -5.40 8.42
C SER A 215 -1.92 -6.60 9.36
N GLN A 216 -0.70 -6.92 9.80
CA GLN A 216 -0.47 -7.99 10.75
C GLN A 216 -1.09 -7.65 12.12
N VAL A 217 -1.82 -8.62 12.68
CA VAL A 217 -2.54 -8.47 13.93
C VAL A 217 -2.25 -9.62 14.89
N CYS A 218 -2.44 -9.37 16.17
CA CYS A 218 -2.47 -10.38 17.21
C CYS A 218 -3.71 -10.22 18.11
N ASN A 219 -4.03 -11.28 18.84
CA ASN A 219 -5.22 -11.39 19.66
C ASN A 219 -4.86 -11.22 21.13
N LEU A 220 -5.21 -10.05 21.67
CA LEU A 220 -4.87 -9.68 23.04
C LEU A 220 -6.13 -9.50 23.88
N CYS A 221 -6.06 -9.84 25.17
CA CYS A 221 -7.12 -9.39 26.08
C CYS A 221 -7.03 -7.87 26.26
N ARG A 222 -8.16 -7.20 26.57
CA ARG A 222 -8.20 -5.74 26.74
C ARG A 222 -7.16 -5.19 27.72
N GLN A 223 -6.84 -5.93 28.79
CA GLN A 223 -5.79 -5.52 29.75
C GLN A 223 -4.38 -5.55 29.12
N CYS A 224 -4.09 -6.55 28.30
CA CYS A 224 -2.82 -6.68 27.59
C CYS A 224 -2.71 -5.65 26.47
N HIS A 225 -3.77 -5.48 25.67
CA HIS A 225 -3.84 -4.44 24.64
C HIS A 225 -3.51 -3.06 25.24
N SER A 226 -4.23 -2.64 26.29
CA SER A 226 -3.96 -1.35 26.93
C SER A 226 -2.58 -1.27 27.60
N ALA A 227 -2.00 -2.39 28.02
CA ALA A 227 -0.66 -2.40 28.59
C ALA A 227 0.42 -2.19 27.52
N VAL A 228 0.29 -2.80 26.35
CA VAL A 228 1.23 -2.64 25.23
C VAL A 228 1.34 -1.16 24.84
N HIS A 229 0.21 -0.48 24.60
CA HIS A 229 0.20 0.96 24.28
C HIS A 229 0.62 1.88 25.43
N ARG A 230 0.64 1.39 26.67
CA ARG A 230 1.16 2.15 27.81
C ARG A 230 2.66 1.98 27.99
N ILE A 231 3.21 0.84 27.61
CA ILE A 231 4.64 0.51 27.74
C ILE A 231 5.42 1.07 26.55
N HIS A 232 4.87 0.97 25.34
CA HIS A 232 5.53 1.39 24.10
C HIS A 232 4.70 2.41 23.34
N SER A 233 5.39 3.36 22.72
CA SER A 233 4.78 4.25 21.74
C SER A 233 4.40 3.50 20.46
N GLU A 234 3.48 4.06 19.69
CA GLU A 234 3.06 3.48 18.41
C GLU A 234 4.24 3.26 17.46
N TRP A 235 5.21 4.18 17.50
CA TRP A 235 6.39 4.11 16.67
C TRP A 235 7.35 2.99 17.08
N GLU A 236 7.56 2.78 18.38
CA GLU A 236 8.37 1.66 18.89
C GLU A 236 7.72 0.32 18.55
N LEU A 237 6.38 0.22 18.64
CA LEU A 237 5.65 -0.96 18.19
C LEU A 237 5.89 -1.24 16.71
N ALA A 238 5.80 -0.23 15.85
CA ALA A 238 6.01 -0.39 14.41
C ALA A 238 7.45 -0.79 14.01
N THR A 239 8.46 -0.51 14.85
CA THR A 239 9.89 -0.58 14.45
C THR A 239 10.73 -1.57 15.26
N GLU A 240 10.44 -1.76 16.54
CA GLU A 240 11.19 -2.66 17.43
C GLU A 240 10.35 -3.86 17.88
N PHE A 241 9.04 -3.69 18.02
CA PHE A 241 8.11 -4.70 18.57
C PHE A 241 6.99 -5.08 17.59
N ASN A 242 7.34 -5.19 16.31
CA ASN A 242 6.41 -5.38 15.20
C ASN A 242 5.99 -6.85 14.97
N THR A 243 6.35 -7.76 15.88
CA THR A 243 5.93 -9.17 15.89
C THR A 243 5.59 -9.60 17.31
N ILE A 244 4.79 -10.68 17.46
CA ILE A 244 4.48 -11.25 18.78
C ILE A 244 5.74 -11.68 19.52
N ASP A 245 6.69 -12.33 18.82
CA ASP A 245 7.94 -12.78 19.44
C ASP A 245 8.73 -11.60 20.02
N ARG A 246 8.83 -10.49 19.28
CA ARG A 246 9.49 -9.27 19.76
C ARG A 246 8.77 -8.67 20.98
N LEU A 247 7.45 -8.64 20.98
CA LEU A 247 6.68 -8.19 22.14
C LEU A 247 6.95 -9.05 23.37
N LEU A 248 7.12 -10.36 23.20
CA LEU A 248 7.42 -11.30 24.30
C LEU A 248 8.89 -11.22 24.76
N GLU A 249 9.81 -10.84 23.88
CA GLU A 249 11.21 -10.54 24.23
C GLU A 249 11.32 -9.31 25.14
N CYS A 250 10.36 -8.37 25.07
CA CYS A 250 10.33 -7.20 25.94
C CYS A 250 10.08 -7.59 27.40
N GLU A 251 11.03 -7.25 28.28
CA GLU A 251 10.97 -7.62 29.70
C GLU A 251 9.71 -7.08 30.41
N ASP A 252 9.33 -5.83 30.13
CA ASP A 252 8.19 -5.18 30.78
C ASP A 252 6.86 -5.76 30.34
N VAL A 253 6.71 -6.03 29.03
CA VAL A 253 5.53 -6.69 28.46
C VAL A 253 5.40 -8.11 29.02
N ARG A 254 6.50 -8.87 29.04
CA ARG A 254 6.54 -10.23 29.59
C ARG A 254 6.20 -10.27 31.08
N LYS A 255 6.80 -9.40 31.90
CA LYS A 255 6.48 -9.27 33.34
C LYS A 255 5.00 -8.95 33.54
N PHE A 256 4.45 -8.04 32.74
CA PHE A 256 3.04 -7.71 32.78
C PHE A 256 2.16 -8.91 32.41
N GLY A 257 2.50 -9.64 31.35
CA GLY A 257 1.79 -10.86 30.92
C GLY A 257 1.75 -11.92 32.02
N MET A 258 2.88 -12.21 32.64
CA MET A 258 2.99 -13.16 33.77
C MET A 258 2.16 -12.74 34.99
N TRP A 259 2.10 -11.44 35.27
CA TRP A 259 1.24 -10.91 36.33
C TRP A 259 -0.24 -11.01 35.95
N ALA A 260 -0.59 -10.63 34.72
CA ALA A 260 -1.96 -10.62 34.19
C ALA A 260 -2.57 -12.02 34.15
N ASN A 261 -1.77 -13.05 33.81
CA ASN A 261 -2.18 -14.45 33.84
C ASN A 261 -2.78 -14.85 35.20
N LYS A 262 -2.19 -14.38 36.30
CA LYS A 262 -2.63 -14.66 37.68
C LYS A 262 -3.87 -13.86 38.10
N GLN A 263 -4.28 -12.86 37.33
CA GLN A 263 -5.41 -12.01 37.68
C GLN A 263 -6.74 -12.58 37.20
N ARG A 264 -7.78 -12.41 38.03
CA ARG A 264 -9.14 -12.84 37.68
C ARG A 264 -9.65 -12.08 36.45
N PRO A 265 -10.26 -12.76 35.45
CA PRO A 265 -10.80 -12.14 34.24
C PRO A 265 -11.86 -11.05 34.44
N GLY A 266 -12.56 -11.08 35.58
CA GLY A 266 -13.62 -10.12 35.92
C GLY A 266 -14.71 -10.07 34.83
N LYS A 267 -15.05 -8.86 34.38
CA LYS A 267 -16.09 -8.60 33.37
C LYS A 267 -15.80 -9.19 31.97
N PHE A 268 -14.56 -9.57 31.71
CA PHE A 268 -14.13 -10.11 30.42
C PHE A 268 -14.09 -11.64 30.41
N ALA A 269 -14.50 -12.30 31.51
CA ALA A 269 -14.63 -13.74 31.55
C ALA A 269 -15.48 -14.25 30.38
N ILE A 270 -15.08 -15.40 29.83
CA ILE A 270 -15.92 -16.17 28.93
C ILE A 270 -16.98 -16.81 29.84
N ASN A 271 -18.15 -16.18 29.95
CA ASN A 271 -19.26 -16.77 30.69
C ASN A 271 -19.52 -18.19 30.14
N LYS A 272 -19.58 -19.16 31.05
CA LYS A 272 -19.85 -20.57 30.78
C LYS A 272 -21.33 -20.77 30.49
#